data_AF-A0A1C4XEK5-F1
#
_entry.id   AF-A0A1C4XEK5-F1
#
_cell.length_a   1.000
_cell.length_b   1.000
_cell.length_c   1.000
_cell.angle_alpha   90.00
_cell.angle_beta   90.00
_cell.angle_gamma   90.00
#
_symmetry.space_group_name_H-M   'P 1'
#
loop_
_entity.id
_entity.type
_entity.pdbx_description
1 polymer ?
#
loop_
_entity_poly.entity_id
_entity_poly.type
_entity_poly.pdbx_seq_one_letter_code
_entity_poly.pdbx_strand_id
1 'polypeptide(L)'
;MTANPLIATASDTPPSSWAGIWICEDIELIAQGVRDGSWIDGSLGVVNAGLDALAVVSDPVSALLQYGIAWLIEHVKPLGEALDWLAGNPAEIVAHAQTWRNVAASLREEAAGLAAAVRADVAGWGGSAGPAYRAWNAQQTQAITGLASGADTLAAITEGAAGLVAAIRLLVRDAIATCVSRLIVYAGELVLTGGLATPLVVEQVVTTVASWGARIARLLRGLLASLRRLVPEIRRLGDLIEMLKQVLSCSRRTGPDPDDLARVRGRGRGPRMPMNMESVQAIAAKYGSDVSGITFTINNRISGVCGVTKPDQSVMLCREAFRSEEDLARTLEHERFHVSELQDGSPYPTTRDRADAFEDRAYAHEEQWWSSHRIRPEGTS
;
A
#
# COMPACT_ATOMS: atom_id res chain seq x y z
N MET A 1 23.36 -20.33 -16.68
CA MET A 1 23.56 -19.54 -15.45
C MET A 1 22.59 -20.09 -14.41
N THR A 2 23.09 -20.74 -13.37
CA THR A 2 22.28 -21.38 -12.33
C THR A 2 21.80 -20.34 -11.32
N ALA A 3 20.48 -20.20 -11.15
CA ALA A 3 19.87 -19.28 -10.19
C ALA A 3 20.08 -19.77 -8.74
N ASN A 4 20.35 -18.84 -7.83
CA ASN A 4 20.69 -19.09 -6.43
C ASN A 4 19.43 -19.47 -5.61
N PRO A 5 19.39 -20.64 -4.93
CA PRO A 5 18.23 -21.13 -4.18
C PRO A 5 17.93 -20.35 -2.87
N LEU A 6 18.71 -19.32 -2.53
CA LEU A 6 18.50 -18.47 -1.35
C LEU A 6 17.85 -17.12 -1.67
N ILE A 7 17.48 -16.88 -2.92
CA ILE A 7 16.84 -15.64 -3.35
C ILE A 7 15.37 -15.94 -3.64
N ALA A 8 14.47 -15.49 -2.75
CA ALA A 8 13.04 -15.56 -3.00
C ALA A 8 12.66 -14.65 -4.17
N THR A 9 12.07 -15.22 -5.21
CA THR A 9 11.42 -14.47 -6.28
C THR A 9 10.10 -13.89 -5.76
N ALA A 10 9.88 -12.59 -5.97
CA ALA A 10 8.66 -11.90 -5.57
C ALA A 10 7.42 -12.65 -6.12
N SER A 11 6.47 -12.91 -5.23
CA SER A 11 5.27 -13.69 -5.52
C SER A 11 4.19 -12.76 -6.09
N ASP A 12 4.02 -12.73 -7.40
CA ASP A 12 2.89 -12.05 -8.04
C ASP A 12 1.64 -12.93 -7.91
N THR A 13 0.99 -12.82 -6.76
CA THR A 13 -0.32 -13.44 -6.51
C THR A 13 -1.40 -12.55 -7.13
N PRO A 14 -2.29 -13.06 -8.00
CA PRO A 14 -3.42 -12.27 -8.49
C PRO A 14 -4.30 -11.80 -7.32
N PRO A 15 -4.95 -10.62 -7.40
CA PRO A 15 -5.74 -10.11 -6.30
C PRO A 15 -6.96 -11.00 -6.09
N SER A 16 -6.83 -11.91 -5.13
CA SER A 16 -7.92 -12.69 -4.57
C SER A 16 -8.90 -11.77 -3.84
N SER A 17 -10.10 -12.27 -3.53
CA SER A 17 -11.07 -11.58 -2.64
C SER A 17 -10.48 -11.13 -1.29
N TRP A 18 -9.28 -11.63 -0.93
CA TRP A 18 -8.54 -11.27 0.27
C TRP A 18 -7.55 -10.11 0.07
N ALA A 19 -7.17 -9.77 -1.18
CA ALA A 19 -6.16 -8.74 -1.46
C ALA A 19 -6.53 -7.37 -0.88
N GLY A 20 -7.81 -6.99 -0.92
CA GLY A 20 -8.28 -5.73 -0.32
C GLY A 20 -8.07 -5.63 1.19
N ILE A 21 -8.18 -6.75 1.92
CA ILE A 21 -7.96 -6.81 3.38
C ILE A 21 -6.48 -6.58 3.69
N TRP A 22 -5.59 -7.34 3.04
CA TRP A 22 -4.14 -7.24 3.24
C TRP A 22 -3.59 -5.87 2.84
N ILE A 23 -4.10 -5.27 1.75
CA ILE A 23 -3.68 -3.93 1.33
C ILE A 23 -4.10 -2.87 2.37
N CYS A 24 -5.30 -2.98 2.96
CA CYS A 24 -5.74 -2.07 4.02
C CYS A 24 -4.88 -2.21 5.29
N GLU A 25 -4.53 -3.44 5.68
CA GLU A 25 -3.63 -3.71 6.82
C GLU A 25 -2.24 -3.09 6.58
N ASP A 26 -1.70 -3.23 5.38
CA ASP A 26 -0.42 -2.63 5.01
C ASP A 26 -0.43 -1.10 5.04
N ILE A 27 -1.53 -0.48 4.60
CA ILE A 27 -1.72 0.98 4.71
C ILE A 27 -1.76 1.41 6.18
N GLU A 28 -2.46 0.66 7.03
CA GLU A 28 -2.54 0.95 8.47
C GLU A 28 -1.18 0.78 9.16
N LEU A 29 -0.38 -0.22 8.77
CA LEU A 29 1.00 -0.39 9.26
C LEU A 29 1.88 0.81 8.90
N ILE A 30 1.78 1.32 7.68
CA ILE A 30 2.49 2.56 7.28
C ILE A 30 1.98 3.74 8.12
N ALA A 31 0.65 3.85 8.29
CA ALA A 31 0.04 4.92 9.09
C ALA A 31 0.52 4.91 10.54
N GLN A 32 0.68 3.73 11.14
CA GLN A 32 1.22 3.56 12.48
C GLN A 32 2.70 3.94 12.53
N GLY A 33 3.54 3.45 11.61
CA GLY A 33 4.95 3.81 11.56
C GLY A 33 5.19 5.32 11.41
N VAL A 34 4.36 6.00 10.61
CA VAL A 34 4.41 7.46 10.48
C VAL A 34 4.03 8.16 11.78
N ARG A 35 2.93 7.74 12.43
CA ARG A 35 2.44 8.31 13.69
C ARG A 35 3.39 8.09 14.86
N ASP A 36 4.03 6.93 14.92
CA ASP A 36 4.99 6.57 15.96
C ASP A 36 6.34 7.28 15.77
N GLY A 37 6.53 7.99 14.65
CA GLY A 37 7.76 8.71 14.36
C GLY A 37 8.95 7.80 14.08
N SER A 38 8.73 6.55 13.64
CA SER A 38 9.80 5.58 13.36
C SER A 38 10.77 6.05 12.27
N TRP A 39 10.30 6.96 11.42
CA TRP A 39 11.06 7.62 10.37
C TRP A 39 11.97 8.74 10.89
N ILE A 40 11.75 9.25 12.11
CA ILE A 40 12.52 10.35 12.69
C ILE A 40 13.90 9.83 13.10
N ASP A 41 14.95 10.55 12.71
CA ASP A 41 16.31 10.21 13.07
C ASP A 41 16.51 10.32 14.59
N GLY A 42 16.94 9.22 15.22
CA GLY A 42 17.10 9.14 16.67
C GLY A 42 18.10 10.16 17.26
N SER A 43 19.00 10.74 16.44
CA SER A 43 19.89 11.81 16.89
C SER A 43 19.18 13.13 17.18
N LEU A 44 17.94 13.31 16.66
CA LEU A 44 17.10 14.46 16.97
C LEU A 44 16.41 14.32 18.34
N GLY A 45 16.32 13.10 18.89
CA GLY A 45 15.51 12.79 20.06
C GLY A 45 14.00 12.84 19.75
N VAL A 46 13.17 12.62 20.77
CA VAL A 46 11.71 12.80 20.65
C VAL A 46 11.43 14.30 20.62
N VAL A 47 11.22 14.87 19.43
CA VAL A 47 10.88 16.29 19.28
C VAL A 47 9.39 16.42 18.99
N ASN A 48 8.63 16.84 20.01
CA ASN A 48 7.18 17.03 19.90
C ASN A 48 6.84 18.50 19.69
N ALA A 49 6.91 18.98 18.45
CA ALA A 49 6.40 20.30 18.07
C ALA A 49 5.16 20.13 17.20
N GLY A 50 4.02 20.65 17.69
CA GLY A 50 2.78 20.70 16.93
C GLY A 50 2.79 21.79 15.86
N LEU A 51 1.78 21.79 14.99
CA LEU A 51 1.64 22.76 13.88
C LEU A 51 1.55 24.21 14.37
N ASP A 52 1.08 24.45 15.60
CA ASP A 52 1.00 25.78 16.21
C ASP A 52 2.38 26.43 16.41
N ALA A 53 3.44 25.64 16.55
CA ALA A 53 4.81 26.13 16.66
C ALA A 53 5.30 26.83 15.38
N LEU A 54 4.63 26.60 14.25
CA LEU A 54 4.99 27.23 12.98
C LEU A 54 4.73 28.74 12.96
N ALA A 55 3.90 29.27 13.87
CA ALA A 55 3.52 30.69 13.95
C ALA A 55 4.49 31.58 14.76
N VAL A 56 5.50 30.99 15.43
CA VAL A 56 6.42 31.77 16.26
C VAL A 56 7.46 32.47 15.39
N VAL A 57 7.30 33.79 15.24
CA VAL A 57 8.26 34.66 14.54
C VAL A 57 8.92 35.57 15.58
N SER A 58 10.14 35.25 15.98
CA SER A 58 10.99 36.25 16.63
C SER A 58 12.39 36.05 16.12
N ASP A 59 13.00 37.13 15.63
CA ASP A 59 14.36 37.15 15.13
C ASP A 59 15.32 37.51 16.28
N PRO A 60 16.10 36.55 16.81
CA PRO A 60 17.08 36.82 17.86
C PRO A 60 18.24 37.71 17.38
N VAL A 61 18.52 37.79 16.08
CA VAL A 61 19.63 38.61 15.54
C VAL A 61 19.32 40.10 15.66
N SER A 62 18.04 40.48 15.56
CA SER A 62 17.57 41.85 15.75
C SER A 62 17.99 42.47 17.10
N ALA A 63 18.25 41.66 18.13
CA ALA A 63 18.75 42.15 19.41
C ALA A 63 20.14 42.81 19.27
N LEU A 64 21.01 42.33 18.39
CA LEU A 64 22.34 42.94 18.18
C LEU A 64 22.25 44.37 17.60
N LEU A 65 21.25 44.62 16.75
CA LEU A 65 20.97 45.96 16.21
C LEU A 65 20.52 46.92 17.31
N GLN A 66 19.68 46.45 18.25
CA GLN A 66 19.19 47.25 19.36
C GLN A 66 20.32 47.74 20.28
N TYR A 67 21.38 46.94 20.45
CA TYR A 67 22.56 47.31 21.23
C TYR A 67 23.67 48.00 20.40
N GLY A 68 23.43 48.27 19.11
CA GLY A 68 24.35 49.00 18.24
C GLY A 68 25.61 48.20 17.83
N ILE A 69 25.58 46.86 17.89
CA ILE A 69 26.76 46.01 17.68
C ILE A 69 26.79 45.45 16.25
N ALA A 70 26.89 46.34 15.27
CA ALA A 70 26.73 46.00 13.85
C ALA A 70 27.78 44.99 13.32
N TRP A 71 29.02 45.02 13.82
CA TRP A 71 30.11 44.14 13.36
C TRP A 71 29.88 42.65 13.71
N LEU A 72 29.10 42.36 14.75
CA LEU A 72 28.74 40.99 15.11
C LEU A 72 27.70 40.39 14.16
N ILE A 73 26.91 41.23 13.49
CA ILE A 73 25.82 40.77 12.62
C ILE A 73 26.40 39.99 11.45
N GLU A 74 27.52 40.42 10.88
CA GLU A 74 28.19 39.71 9.78
C GLU A 74 28.59 38.28 10.19
N HIS A 75 28.97 38.08 11.46
CA HIS A 75 29.35 36.78 11.99
C HIS A 75 28.13 35.89 12.28
N VAL A 76 27.00 36.46 12.67
CA VAL A 76 25.77 35.72 13.01
C VAL A 76 24.88 35.47 11.78
N LYS A 77 25.05 36.26 10.71
CA LYS A 77 24.28 36.16 9.46
C LYS A 77 24.15 34.72 8.93
N PRO A 78 25.21 33.87 8.89
CA PRO A 78 25.08 32.49 8.42
C PRO A 78 24.10 31.65 9.24
N LEU A 79 23.92 31.97 10.53
CA LEU A 79 22.95 31.27 11.39
C LEU A 79 21.51 31.75 11.10
N GLY A 80 21.34 33.04 10.81
CA GLY A 80 20.05 33.59 10.37
C GLY A 80 19.59 33.02 9.04
N GLU A 81 20.50 32.90 8.06
CA GLU A 81 20.23 32.27 6.76
C GLU A 81 19.77 30.80 6.91
N ALA A 82 20.28 30.07 7.91
CA ALA A 82 19.83 28.73 8.21
C ALA A 82 18.39 28.67 8.74
N LEU A 83 17.91 29.72 9.41
CA LEU A 83 16.50 29.87 9.79
C LEU A 83 15.64 30.15 8.54
N ASP A 84 16.14 30.96 7.61
CA ASP A 84 15.46 31.25 6.34
C ASP A 84 15.31 30.00 5.46
N TRP A 85 16.30 29.08 5.47
CA TRP A 85 16.14 27.78 4.79
C TRP A 85 14.99 26.95 5.36
N LEU A 86 14.65 27.16 6.62
CA LEU A 86 13.52 26.51 7.29
C LEU A 86 12.24 27.33 7.21
N ALA A 87 12.25 28.52 6.59
CA ALA A 87 11.08 29.36 6.39
C ALA A 87 10.26 28.84 5.20
N GLY A 88 9.39 27.86 5.46
CA GLY A 88 8.31 27.46 4.56
C GLY A 88 7.00 28.17 4.90
N ASN A 89 5.94 27.93 4.12
CA ASN A 89 4.59 28.44 4.38
C ASN A 89 3.79 27.44 5.23
N PRO A 90 3.61 27.69 6.55
CA PRO A 90 2.89 26.77 7.43
C PRO A 90 1.43 26.56 7.04
N ALA A 91 0.77 27.65 6.64
CA ALA A 91 -0.65 27.65 6.34
C ALA A 91 -0.95 26.77 5.12
N GLU A 92 -0.06 26.78 4.13
CA GLU A 92 -0.17 25.93 2.94
C GLU A 92 0.01 24.45 3.29
N ILE A 93 0.97 24.11 4.17
CA ILE A 93 1.17 22.72 4.60
C ILE A 93 -0.03 22.21 5.40
N VAL A 94 -0.57 23.03 6.31
CA VAL A 94 -1.80 22.72 7.06
C VAL A 94 -2.98 22.53 6.11
N ALA A 95 -3.14 23.41 5.12
CA ALA A 95 -4.20 23.30 4.13
C ALA A 95 -4.09 22.02 3.28
N HIS A 96 -2.88 21.62 2.90
CA HIS A 96 -2.65 20.36 2.19
C HIS A 96 -2.97 19.14 3.05
N ALA A 97 -2.56 19.11 4.31
CA ALA A 97 -2.94 18.05 5.24
C ALA A 97 -4.46 17.96 5.40
N GLN A 98 -5.13 19.10 5.60
CA GLN A 98 -6.59 19.15 5.72
C GLN A 98 -7.29 18.70 4.44
N THR A 99 -6.72 18.98 3.27
CA THR A 99 -7.26 18.49 1.98
C THR A 99 -7.30 16.97 1.97
N TRP A 100 -6.23 16.31 2.40
CA TRP A 100 -6.18 14.85 2.51
C TRP A 100 -7.17 14.29 3.54
N ARG A 101 -7.34 14.96 4.69
CA ARG A 101 -8.38 14.62 5.68
C ARG A 101 -9.78 14.70 5.09
N ASN A 102 -10.07 15.75 4.32
CA ASN A 102 -11.36 15.94 3.68
C ASN A 102 -11.62 14.84 2.62
N VAL A 103 -10.61 14.48 1.83
CA VAL A 103 -10.69 13.35 0.88
C VAL A 103 -10.96 12.03 1.62
N ALA A 104 -10.26 11.76 2.72
CA ALA A 104 -10.49 10.57 3.53
C ALA A 104 -11.92 10.51 4.09
N ALA A 105 -12.44 11.63 4.60
CA ALA A 105 -13.80 11.73 5.10
C ALA A 105 -14.84 11.45 4.00
N SER A 106 -14.70 12.10 2.83
CA SER A 106 -15.59 11.91 1.68
C SER A 106 -15.62 10.44 1.24
N LEU A 107 -14.46 9.80 1.13
CA LEU A 107 -14.38 8.38 0.73
C LEU A 107 -15.06 7.45 1.74
N ARG A 108 -14.96 7.73 3.05
CA ARG A 108 -15.68 6.95 4.08
C ARG A 108 -17.19 7.14 4.00
N GLU A 109 -17.64 8.37 3.77
CA GLU A 109 -19.06 8.67 3.59
C GLU A 109 -19.63 7.93 2.38
N GLU A 110 -18.92 7.94 1.24
CA GLU A 110 -19.32 7.19 0.05
C GLU A 110 -19.35 5.68 0.29
N ALA A 111 -18.34 5.12 0.96
CA ALA A 111 -18.29 3.71 1.33
C ALA A 111 -19.47 3.33 2.24
N ALA A 112 -19.77 4.15 3.26
CA ALA A 112 -20.88 3.93 4.18
C ALA A 112 -22.24 4.02 3.46
N GLY A 113 -22.40 5.00 2.58
CA GLY A 113 -23.59 5.20 1.75
C GLY A 113 -23.83 4.00 0.82
N LEU A 114 -22.79 3.55 0.12
CA LEU A 114 -22.87 2.38 -0.75
C LEU A 114 -23.27 1.11 0.02
N ALA A 115 -22.63 0.87 1.16
CA ALA A 115 -22.95 -0.28 1.99
C ALA A 115 -24.39 -0.23 2.54
N ALA A 116 -24.89 0.97 2.87
CA ALA A 116 -26.27 1.16 3.30
C ALA A 116 -27.27 0.90 2.17
N ALA A 117 -27.02 1.42 0.96
CA ALA A 117 -27.85 1.18 -0.22
C ALA A 117 -27.94 -0.31 -0.55
N VAL A 118 -26.81 -1.03 -0.56
CA VAL A 118 -26.81 -2.48 -0.82
C VAL A 118 -27.57 -3.26 0.25
N ARG A 119 -27.48 -2.85 1.53
CA ARG A 119 -28.28 -3.48 2.58
C ARG A 119 -29.78 -3.22 2.43
N ALA A 120 -30.19 -2.04 1.98
CA ALA A 120 -31.60 -1.67 1.85
C ALA A 120 -32.22 -2.24 0.56
N ASP A 121 -31.62 -1.95 -0.59
CA ASP A 121 -32.21 -2.18 -1.90
C ASP A 121 -32.05 -3.63 -2.37
N VAL A 122 -31.06 -4.33 -1.84
CA VAL A 122 -30.68 -5.69 -2.26
C VAL A 122 -30.94 -6.74 -1.18
N ALA A 123 -31.62 -6.38 -0.08
CA ALA A 123 -31.97 -7.31 0.99
C ALA A 123 -32.82 -8.49 0.49
N GLY A 124 -33.83 -8.18 -0.33
CA GLY A 124 -34.76 -9.18 -0.86
C GLY A 124 -34.22 -9.98 -2.04
N TRP A 125 -33.05 -9.63 -2.59
CA TRP A 125 -32.49 -10.35 -3.73
C TRP A 125 -31.91 -11.70 -3.28
N GLY A 126 -32.70 -12.74 -3.54
CA GLY A 126 -32.36 -14.15 -3.30
C GLY A 126 -31.68 -14.82 -4.50
N GLY A 127 -31.64 -16.15 -4.48
CA GLY A 127 -30.87 -16.95 -5.44
C GLY A 127 -29.35 -16.87 -5.17
N SER A 128 -28.55 -17.46 -6.05
CA SER A 128 -27.08 -17.40 -5.94
C SER A 128 -26.51 -16.00 -6.27
N ALA A 129 -27.21 -15.22 -7.10
CA ALA A 129 -26.77 -13.90 -7.54
C ALA A 129 -26.78 -12.83 -6.44
N GLY A 130 -27.80 -12.81 -5.58
CA GLY A 130 -27.91 -11.80 -4.51
C GLY A 130 -26.75 -11.84 -3.49
N PRO A 131 -26.43 -13.01 -2.89
CA PRO A 131 -25.26 -13.16 -2.02
C PRO A 131 -23.94 -12.84 -2.74
N ALA A 132 -23.79 -13.23 -4.02
CA ALA A 132 -22.60 -12.92 -4.81
C ALA A 132 -22.43 -11.41 -5.02
N TYR A 133 -23.50 -10.69 -5.35
CA TYR A 133 -23.48 -9.24 -5.48
C TYR A 133 -23.11 -8.54 -4.16
N ARG A 134 -23.68 -8.98 -3.04
CA ARG A 134 -23.34 -8.42 -1.71
C ARG A 134 -21.88 -8.67 -1.34
N ALA A 135 -21.35 -9.86 -1.62
CA ALA A 135 -19.94 -10.18 -1.38
C ALA A 135 -19.01 -9.33 -2.26
N TRP A 136 -19.36 -9.15 -3.52
CA TRP A 136 -18.64 -8.28 -4.45
C TRP A 136 -18.66 -6.81 -3.97
N ASN A 137 -19.83 -6.29 -3.57
CA ASN A 137 -19.94 -4.92 -3.09
C ASN A 137 -19.18 -4.67 -1.78
N ALA A 138 -19.12 -5.68 -0.90
CA ALA A 138 -18.30 -5.63 0.31
C ALA A 138 -16.81 -5.43 -0.02
N GLN A 139 -16.30 -6.08 -1.07
CA GLN A 139 -14.92 -5.88 -1.54
C GLN A 139 -14.70 -4.46 -2.08
N GLN A 140 -15.67 -3.93 -2.85
CA GLN A 140 -15.58 -2.55 -3.36
C GLN A 140 -15.57 -1.53 -2.22
N THR A 141 -16.47 -1.69 -1.25
CA THR A 141 -16.57 -0.85 -0.05
C THR A 141 -15.27 -0.89 0.76
N GLN A 142 -14.66 -2.07 0.89
CA GLN A 142 -13.38 -2.23 1.55
C GLN A 142 -12.24 -1.52 0.80
N ALA A 143 -12.20 -1.62 -0.54
CA ALA A 143 -11.19 -0.91 -1.33
C ALA A 143 -11.32 0.61 -1.18
N ILE A 144 -12.54 1.16 -1.18
CA ILE A 144 -12.79 2.59 -0.93
C ILE A 144 -12.34 2.99 0.49
N THR A 145 -12.61 2.14 1.48
CA THR A 145 -12.16 2.36 2.87
C THR A 145 -10.62 2.32 2.99
N GLY A 146 -9.96 1.47 2.22
CA GLY A 146 -8.50 1.45 2.09
C GLY A 146 -7.95 2.74 1.48
N LEU A 147 -8.58 3.25 0.42
CA LEU A 147 -8.22 4.55 -0.17
C LEU A 147 -8.40 5.70 0.82
N ALA A 148 -9.48 5.68 1.61
CA ALA A 148 -9.68 6.65 2.68
C ALA A 148 -8.57 6.60 3.73
N SER A 149 -8.16 5.40 4.11
CA SER A 149 -7.04 5.20 5.04
C SER A 149 -5.73 5.70 4.44
N GLY A 150 -5.50 5.46 3.15
CA GLY A 150 -4.31 5.98 2.45
C GLY A 150 -4.28 7.51 2.39
N ALA A 151 -5.42 8.16 2.17
CA ALA A 151 -5.54 9.61 2.25
C ALA A 151 -5.24 10.13 3.66
N ASP A 152 -5.74 9.48 4.72
CA ASP A 152 -5.37 9.85 6.10
C ASP A 152 -3.89 9.67 6.40
N THR A 153 -3.26 8.62 5.86
CA THR A 153 -1.82 8.41 6.00
C THR A 153 -1.04 9.55 5.32
N LEU A 154 -1.46 10.02 4.15
CA LEU A 154 -0.85 11.18 3.49
C LEU A 154 -1.01 12.46 4.33
N ALA A 155 -2.16 12.66 4.97
CA ALA A 155 -2.36 13.76 5.91
C ALA A 155 -1.37 13.67 7.09
N ALA A 156 -1.27 12.49 7.71
CA ALA A 156 -0.36 12.25 8.84
C ALA A 156 1.13 12.44 8.47
N ILE A 157 1.54 11.99 7.28
CA ILE A 157 2.91 12.21 6.76
C ILE A 157 3.19 13.72 6.62
N THR A 158 2.22 14.45 6.05
CA THR A 158 2.34 15.90 5.84
C THR A 158 2.44 16.64 7.18
N GLU A 159 1.55 16.33 8.12
CA GLU A 159 1.53 16.89 9.48
C GLU A 159 2.82 16.55 10.25
N GLY A 160 3.29 15.30 10.19
CA GLY A 160 4.51 14.86 10.86
C GLY A 160 5.76 15.53 10.31
N ALA A 161 5.88 15.65 8.98
CA ALA A 161 6.99 16.37 8.34
C ALA A 161 6.98 17.86 8.72
N ALA A 162 5.80 18.49 8.73
CA ALA A 162 5.62 19.88 9.14
C ALA A 162 6.01 20.09 10.61
N GLY A 163 5.55 19.22 11.50
CA GLY A 163 5.89 19.22 12.92
C GLY A 163 7.39 19.10 13.15
N LEU A 164 8.07 18.21 12.42
CA LEU A 164 9.52 18.07 12.52
C LEU A 164 10.26 19.34 12.05
N VAL A 165 9.84 19.97 10.95
CA VAL A 165 10.42 21.25 10.50
C VAL A 165 10.18 22.35 11.55
N ALA A 166 8.98 22.42 12.13
CA ALA A 166 8.66 23.38 13.19
C ALA A 166 9.56 23.20 14.42
N ALA A 167 9.72 21.94 14.85
CA ALA A 167 10.63 21.54 15.91
C ALA A 167 12.06 22.01 15.67
N ILE A 168 12.61 21.74 14.49
CA ILE A 168 13.97 22.13 14.14
C ILE A 168 14.09 23.65 14.06
N ARG A 169 13.09 24.35 13.53
CA ARG A 169 13.06 25.82 13.51
C ARG A 169 13.15 26.40 14.92
N LEU A 170 12.41 25.86 15.88
CA LEU A 170 12.49 26.28 17.29
C LEU A 170 13.89 26.04 17.86
N LEU A 171 14.43 24.83 17.68
CA LEU A 171 15.76 24.49 18.18
C LEU A 171 16.87 25.37 17.58
N VAL A 172 16.77 25.70 16.29
CA VAL A 172 17.70 26.61 15.59
C VAL A 172 17.55 28.02 16.13
N ARG A 173 16.32 28.54 16.25
CA ARG A 173 16.05 29.86 16.82
C ARG A 173 16.60 29.99 18.24
N ASP A 174 16.36 29.02 19.10
CA ASP A 174 16.83 29.03 20.49
C ASP A 174 18.36 28.94 20.57
N ALA A 175 18.99 28.17 19.68
CA ALA A 175 20.44 28.13 19.53
C ALA A 175 21.01 29.49 19.13
N ILE A 176 20.37 30.19 18.17
CA ILE A 176 20.79 31.53 17.74
C ILE A 176 20.59 32.55 18.87
N ALA A 177 19.44 32.52 19.57
CA ALA A 177 19.17 33.39 20.71
C ALA A 177 20.24 33.24 21.80
N THR A 178 20.62 32.01 22.11
CA THR A 178 21.70 31.71 23.07
C THR A 178 23.05 32.21 22.58
N CYS A 179 23.34 32.04 21.28
CA CYS A 179 24.57 32.56 20.66
C CYS A 179 24.62 34.09 20.80
N VAL A 180 23.58 34.80 20.34
CA VAL A 180 23.47 36.26 20.40
C VAL A 180 23.63 36.78 21.83
N SER A 181 22.98 36.14 22.80
CA SER A 181 23.12 36.51 24.22
C SER A 181 24.58 36.48 24.70
N ARG A 182 25.36 35.48 24.31
CA ARG A 182 26.81 35.42 24.64
C ARG A 182 27.61 36.49 23.93
N LEU A 183 27.27 36.77 22.67
CA LEU A 183 27.99 37.79 21.90
C LEU A 183 27.78 39.20 22.48
N ILE A 184 26.59 39.49 23.04
CA ILE A 184 26.33 40.73 23.77
C ILE A 184 27.25 40.85 25.00
N VAL A 185 27.51 39.76 25.71
CA VAL A 185 28.45 39.74 26.85
C VAL A 185 29.87 40.07 26.39
N TYR A 186 30.36 39.43 25.32
CA TYR A 186 31.69 39.71 24.77
C TYR A 186 31.83 41.15 24.25
N ALA A 187 30.76 41.71 23.67
CA ALA A 187 30.73 43.12 23.26
C ALA A 187 30.84 44.06 24.48
N GLY A 188 30.18 43.73 25.60
CA GLY A 188 30.33 44.45 26.86
C GLY A 188 31.76 44.42 27.40
N GLU A 189 32.43 43.26 27.35
CA GLU A 189 33.84 43.12 27.73
C GLU A 189 34.75 44.01 26.89
N LEU A 190 34.49 44.10 25.58
CA LEU A 190 35.24 44.97 24.67
C LEU A 190 35.11 46.45 25.05
N VAL A 191 33.89 46.88 25.41
CA VAL A 191 33.62 48.25 25.88
C VAL A 191 34.32 48.52 27.22
N LEU A 192 34.20 47.62 28.19
CA LEU A 192 34.81 47.77 29.52
C LEU A 192 36.34 47.79 29.48
N THR A 193 36.94 47.05 28.55
CA THR A 193 38.41 47.00 28.36
C THR A 193 38.94 48.10 27.45
N GLY A 194 38.07 48.98 26.93
CA GLY A 194 38.46 50.04 25.99
C GLY A 194 39.07 49.52 24.69
N GLY A 195 38.69 48.31 24.25
CA GLY A 195 39.20 47.67 23.04
C GLY A 195 40.52 46.89 23.20
N LEU A 196 41.12 46.85 24.40
CA LEU A 196 42.37 46.09 24.61
C LEU A 196 42.18 44.57 24.46
N ALA A 197 40.98 44.06 24.75
CA ALA A 197 40.65 42.65 24.59
C ALA A 197 40.23 42.25 23.16
N THR A 198 40.33 43.15 22.16
CA THR A 198 39.83 42.89 20.79
C THR A 198 40.28 41.55 20.20
N PRO A 199 41.58 41.18 20.22
CA PRO A 199 42.01 39.92 19.59
C PRO A 199 41.37 38.69 20.24
N LEU A 200 41.27 38.70 21.59
CA LEU A 200 40.68 37.61 22.36
C LEU A 200 39.16 37.51 22.13
N VAL A 201 38.46 38.64 22.12
CA VAL A 201 37.01 38.70 21.89
C VAL A 201 36.66 38.19 20.50
N VAL A 202 37.42 38.58 19.46
CA VAL A 202 37.19 38.09 18.09
C VAL A 202 37.35 36.56 18.02
N GLU A 203 38.39 36.00 18.65
CA GLU A 203 38.59 34.56 18.72
C GLU A 203 37.41 33.84 19.41
N GLN A 204 36.94 34.38 20.54
CA GLN A 204 35.79 33.85 21.27
C GLN A 204 34.49 33.91 20.44
N VAL A 205 34.25 35.00 19.73
CA VAL A 205 33.08 35.17 18.84
C VAL A 205 33.09 34.13 17.74
N VAL A 206 34.19 34.03 16.98
CA VAL A 206 34.32 33.08 15.86
C VAL A 206 34.14 31.65 16.34
N THR A 207 34.77 31.28 17.47
CA THR A 207 34.67 29.95 18.06
C THR A 207 33.24 29.63 18.51
N THR A 208 32.58 30.60 19.14
CA THR A 208 31.18 30.47 19.59
C THR A 208 30.26 30.26 18.41
N VAL A 209 30.32 31.15 17.40
CA VAL A 209 29.51 31.05 16.17
C VAL A 209 29.75 29.72 15.46
N ALA A 210 31.00 29.32 15.28
CA ALA A 210 31.34 28.05 14.63
C ALA A 210 30.76 26.84 15.37
N SER A 211 30.83 26.82 16.71
CA SER A 211 30.28 25.73 17.53
C SER A 211 28.75 25.61 17.39
N TRP A 212 28.04 26.74 17.32
CA TRP A 212 26.59 26.77 17.12
C TRP A 212 26.20 26.43 15.68
N GLY A 213 26.97 26.90 14.70
CA GLY A 213 26.83 26.49 13.30
C GLY A 213 26.95 24.97 13.14
N ALA A 214 27.94 24.35 13.80
CA ALA A 214 28.09 22.89 13.79
C ALA A 214 26.90 22.16 14.46
N ARG A 215 26.29 22.74 15.50
CA ARG A 215 25.09 22.20 16.14
C ARG A 215 23.87 22.29 15.21
N ILE A 216 23.63 23.43 14.58
CA ILE A 216 22.55 23.62 13.60
C ILE A 216 22.73 22.65 12.42
N ALA A 217 23.95 22.53 11.91
CA ALA A 217 24.24 21.60 10.81
C ALA A 217 23.93 20.14 11.17
N ARG A 218 24.12 19.72 12.44
CA ARG A 218 23.70 18.39 12.90
C ARG A 218 22.18 18.22 12.89
N LEU A 219 21.44 19.23 13.39
CA LEU A 219 19.98 19.22 13.37
C LEU A 219 19.43 19.13 11.94
N LEU A 220 19.96 19.93 11.01
CA LEU A 220 19.57 19.91 9.60
C LEU A 220 19.88 18.55 8.93
N ARG A 221 21.02 17.93 9.24
CA ARG A 221 21.34 16.58 8.75
C ARG A 221 20.37 15.53 9.27
N GLY A 222 20.00 15.58 10.55
CA GLY A 222 18.99 14.70 11.13
C GLY A 222 17.62 14.89 10.48
N LEU A 223 17.21 16.14 10.23
CA LEU A 223 15.98 16.45 9.49
C LEU A 223 16.00 15.82 8.10
N LEU A 224 17.06 16.04 7.33
CA LEU A 224 17.21 15.48 5.99
C LEU A 224 17.23 13.96 5.99
N ALA A 225 17.90 13.34 6.97
CA ALA A 225 17.91 11.89 7.14
C ALA A 225 16.49 11.36 7.43
N SER A 226 15.73 12.05 8.29
CA SER A 226 14.35 11.70 8.62
C SER A 226 13.46 11.77 7.38
N LEU A 227 13.50 12.88 6.64
CA LEU A 227 12.71 13.03 5.41
C LEU A 227 13.07 11.97 4.35
N ARG A 228 14.35 11.59 4.24
CA ARG A 228 14.78 10.51 3.35
C ARG A 228 14.23 9.14 3.75
N ARG A 229 14.00 8.90 5.05
CA ARG A 229 13.36 7.66 5.54
C ARG A 229 11.86 7.62 5.25
N LEU A 230 11.19 8.77 5.12
CA LEU A 230 9.78 8.84 4.71
C LEU A 230 9.54 8.56 3.22
N VAL A 231 10.47 8.93 2.34
CA VAL A 231 10.32 8.75 0.88
C VAL A 231 9.92 7.32 0.48
N PRO A 232 10.57 6.23 0.95
CA PRO A 232 10.16 4.88 0.60
C PRO A 232 8.77 4.52 1.11
N GLU A 233 8.36 4.98 2.29
CA GLU A 233 7.01 4.73 2.84
C GLU A 233 5.93 5.41 2.01
N ILE A 234 6.16 6.64 1.55
CA ILE A 234 5.26 7.36 0.64
C ILE A 234 5.10 6.60 -0.70
N ARG A 235 6.20 6.06 -1.23
CA ARG A 235 6.16 5.27 -2.47
C ARG A 235 5.39 3.97 -2.28
N ARG A 236 5.67 3.23 -1.22
CA ARG A 236 4.94 2.01 -0.85
C ARG A 236 3.45 2.28 -0.69
N LEU A 237 3.09 3.39 -0.05
CA LEU A 237 1.71 3.83 0.05
C LEU A 237 1.07 4.10 -1.32
N GLY A 238 1.80 4.75 -2.23
CA GLY A 238 1.36 4.97 -3.61
C GLY A 238 1.09 3.67 -4.36
N ASP A 239 1.97 2.67 -4.20
CA ASP A 239 1.80 1.35 -4.80
C ASP A 239 0.56 0.64 -4.25
N LEU A 240 0.32 0.71 -2.93
CA LEU A 240 -0.87 0.17 -2.28
C LEU A 240 -2.16 0.84 -2.79
N ILE A 241 -2.15 2.16 -2.97
CA ILE A 241 -3.27 2.92 -3.55
C ILE A 241 -3.55 2.49 -4.99
N GLU A 242 -2.51 2.29 -5.82
CA GLU A 242 -2.69 1.83 -7.19
C GLU A 242 -3.25 0.40 -7.23
N MET A 243 -2.83 -0.48 -6.31
CA MET A 243 -3.43 -1.82 -6.18
C MET A 243 -4.92 -1.74 -5.80
N LEU A 244 -5.32 -0.86 -4.88
CA LEU A 244 -6.75 -0.65 -4.55
C LEU A 244 -7.53 -0.12 -5.77
N LYS A 245 -6.94 0.78 -6.54
CA LYS A 245 -7.54 1.27 -7.80
C LYS A 245 -7.65 0.15 -8.85
N GLN A 246 -6.72 -0.80 -8.88
CA GLN A 246 -6.84 -2.00 -9.71
C GLN A 246 -7.99 -2.91 -9.25
N VAL A 247 -8.18 -3.11 -7.95
CA VAL A 247 -9.34 -3.85 -7.40
C VAL A 247 -10.67 -3.21 -7.83
N LEU A 248 -10.75 -1.88 -7.76
CA LEU A 248 -11.92 -1.12 -8.22
C LEU A 248 -12.12 -1.19 -9.75
N SER A 249 -11.04 -1.14 -10.53
CA SER A 249 -11.10 -1.07 -12.01
C SER A 249 -11.23 -2.43 -12.70
N CYS A 250 -10.72 -3.51 -12.13
CA CYS A 250 -11.03 -4.88 -12.57
C CYS A 250 -12.54 -5.11 -12.58
N SER A 251 -13.27 -4.40 -11.71
CA SER A 251 -14.71 -4.45 -11.66
C SER A 251 -15.44 -3.60 -12.71
N ARG A 252 -14.77 -2.63 -13.33
CA ARG A 252 -15.35 -1.81 -14.41
C ARG A 252 -15.31 -2.52 -15.77
N ARG A 253 -14.48 -3.57 -15.89
CA ARG A 253 -14.42 -4.45 -17.07
C ARG A 253 -15.43 -5.60 -17.04
N THR A 254 -16.16 -5.77 -15.93
CA THR A 254 -17.26 -6.75 -15.80
C THR A 254 -18.62 -6.15 -16.19
N GLY A 255 -18.65 -5.32 -17.25
CA GLY A 255 -19.85 -5.26 -18.07
C GLY A 255 -19.87 -6.57 -18.87
N PRO A 256 -20.99 -7.33 -18.91
CA PRO A 256 -20.99 -8.62 -19.58
C PRO A 256 -20.71 -8.39 -21.07
N ASP A 257 -19.61 -8.95 -21.56
CA ASP A 257 -19.45 -9.21 -22.99
C ASP A 257 -20.58 -10.19 -23.37
N PRO A 258 -21.37 -9.95 -24.43
CA PRO A 258 -22.44 -10.87 -24.84
C PRO A 258 -21.99 -12.33 -24.99
N ASP A 259 -20.70 -12.56 -25.21
CA ASP A 259 -20.07 -13.89 -25.32
C ASP A 259 -19.90 -14.61 -23.96
N ASP A 260 -19.70 -13.88 -22.85
CA ASP A 260 -19.58 -14.49 -21.52
C ASP A 260 -20.92 -15.06 -21.01
N LEU A 261 -22.05 -14.48 -21.45
CA LEU A 261 -23.38 -15.03 -21.17
C LEU A 261 -23.67 -16.30 -21.98
N ALA A 262 -22.94 -16.54 -23.08
CA ALA A 262 -23.00 -17.79 -23.83
C ALA A 262 -22.21 -18.91 -23.13
N ARG A 263 -21.10 -18.59 -22.45
CA ARG A 263 -20.22 -19.54 -21.74
C ARG A 263 -20.86 -20.26 -20.54
N VAL A 264 -21.93 -19.71 -19.95
CA VAL A 264 -22.63 -20.30 -18.77
C VAL A 264 -23.86 -21.13 -19.17
N ARG A 265 -24.20 -21.23 -20.47
CA ARG A 265 -25.35 -22.05 -20.91
C ARG A 265 -24.99 -23.55 -20.90
N GLY A 266 -25.13 -24.20 -19.75
CA GLY A 266 -25.18 -25.67 -19.67
C GLY A 266 -24.74 -26.30 -18.35
N ARG A 267 -23.88 -25.63 -17.56
CA ARG A 267 -23.31 -26.19 -16.33
C ARG A 267 -24.35 -26.37 -15.21
N GLY A 268 -24.38 -27.56 -14.59
CA GLY A 268 -25.19 -27.84 -13.39
C GLY A 268 -26.48 -28.66 -13.55
N ARG A 269 -26.71 -29.39 -14.66
CA ARG A 269 -27.83 -30.35 -14.73
C ARG A 269 -27.43 -31.70 -14.11
N GLY A 270 -27.77 -31.90 -12.83
CA GLY A 270 -27.64 -33.21 -12.19
C GLY A 270 -27.67 -33.15 -10.66
N PRO A 271 -27.77 -34.30 -9.97
CA PRO A 271 -27.61 -34.36 -8.53
C PRO A 271 -26.19 -33.96 -8.12
N ARG A 272 -26.06 -33.30 -6.95
CA ARG A 272 -24.75 -32.92 -6.40
C ARG A 272 -23.93 -34.16 -6.10
N MET A 273 -22.64 -34.08 -6.40
CA MET A 273 -21.70 -35.15 -6.11
C MET A 273 -21.13 -35.03 -4.69
N PRO A 274 -20.82 -36.15 -4.02
CA PRO A 274 -20.05 -36.12 -2.77
C PRO A 274 -18.68 -35.50 -3.00
N MET A 275 -18.27 -34.59 -2.12
CA MET A 275 -16.99 -33.89 -2.22
C MET A 275 -15.88 -34.71 -1.56
N ASN A 276 -15.50 -35.81 -2.21
CA ASN A 276 -14.45 -36.71 -1.73
C ASN A 276 -13.64 -37.28 -2.90
N MET A 277 -12.47 -37.83 -2.58
CA MET A 277 -11.56 -38.37 -3.59
C MET A 277 -12.14 -39.62 -4.28
N GLU A 278 -13.00 -40.36 -3.59
CA GLU A 278 -13.72 -41.51 -4.15
C GLU A 278 -14.62 -41.08 -5.33
N SER A 279 -15.34 -39.96 -5.21
CA SER A 279 -16.16 -39.41 -6.30
C SER A 279 -15.30 -38.92 -7.47
N VAL A 280 -14.15 -38.31 -7.19
CA VAL A 280 -13.18 -37.90 -8.21
C VAL A 280 -12.67 -39.12 -8.99
N GLN A 281 -12.26 -40.17 -8.29
CA GLN A 281 -11.78 -41.42 -8.90
C GLN A 281 -12.89 -42.14 -9.67
N ALA A 282 -14.11 -42.18 -9.13
CA ALA A 282 -15.26 -42.80 -9.80
C ALA A 282 -15.61 -42.09 -11.11
N ILE A 283 -15.61 -40.76 -11.15
CA ILE A 283 -15.86 -39.99 -12.37
C ILE A 283 -14.70 -40.11 -13.35
N ALA A 284 -13.45 -39.99 -12.89
CA ALA A 284 -12.29 -40.19 -13.74
C ALA A 284 -12.30 -41.58 -14.42
N ALA A 285 -12.61 -42.63 -13.66
CA ALA A 285 -12.76 -43.99 -14.20
C ALA A 285 -13.95 -44.13 -15.15
N LYS A 286 -15.09 -43.52 -14.84
CA LYS A 286 -16.31 -43.56 -15.66
C LYS A 286 -16.11 -42.90 -17.03
N TYR A 287 -15.37 -41.80 -17.07
CA TYR A 287 -15.13 -41.01 -18.29
C TYR A 287 -13.80 -41.36 -18.99
N GLY A 288 -13.01 -42.30 -18.44
CA GLY A 288 -11.73 -42.71 -19.02
C GLY A 288 -10.62 -41.66 -18.90
N SER A 289 -10.78 -40.69 -18.00
CA SER A 289 -9.78 -39.67 -17.71
C SER A 289 -8.65 -40.29 -16.87
N ASP A 290 -7.49 -40.51 -17.49
CA ASP A 290 -6.30 -40.92 -16.75
C ASP A 290 -5.84 -39.78 -15.83
N VAL A 291 -5.95 -40.02 -14.53
CA VAL A 291 -5.55 -39.12 -13.44
C VAL A 291 -4.34 -39.67 -12.67
N SER A 292 -3.76 -40.78 -13.12
CA SER A 292 -2.65 -41.45 -12.47
C SER A 292 -1.35 -40.68 -12.69
N GLY A 293 -1.00 -39.83 -11.72
CA GLY A 293 0.18 -38.95 -11.79
C GLY A 293 -0.10 -37.50 -11.39
N ILE A 294 -1.37 -37.13 -11.23
CA ILE A 294 -1.79 -35.79 -10.80
C ILE A 294 -2.14 -35.82 -9.31
N THR A 295 -1.56 -34.91 -8.53
CA THR A 295 -1.91 -34.77 -7.11
C THR A 295 -3.15 -33.89 -6.97
N PHE A 296 -4.28 -34.49 -6.59
CA PHE A 296 -5.52 -33.76 -6.34
C PHE A 296 -5.68 -33.36 -4.87
N THR A 297 -6.10 -32.12 -4.63
CA THR A 297 -6.53 -31.62 -3.31
C THR A 297 -7.96 -31.10 -3.42
N ILE A 298 -8.80 -31.39 -2.43
CA ILE A 298 -10.19 -30.91 -2.41
C ILE A 298 -10.35 -29.81 -1.36
N ASN A 299 -10.88 -28.66 -1.77
CA ASN A 299 -11.09 -27.52 -0.86
C ASN A 299 -12.54 -27.03 -0.89
N ASN A 300 -13.22 -27.14 0.26
CA ASN A 300 -14.63 -26.76 0.40
C ASN A 300 -14.85 -25.30 0.81
N ARG A 301 -13.77 -24.54 1.09
CA ARG A 301 -13.82 -23.15 1.56
C ARG A 301 -13.76 -22.14 0.42
N ILE A 302 -13.50 -22.59 -0.81
CA ILE A 302 -13.37 -21.78 -2.02
C ILE A 302 -14.63 -21.95 -2.87
N SER A 303 -15.26 -20.83 -3.24
CA SER A 303 -16.49 -20.77 -4.06
C SER A 303 -16.26 -19.93 -5.31
N GLY A 304 -16.97 -20.24 -6.40
CA GLY A 304 -16.89 -19.49 -7.66
C GLY A 304 -15.87 -20.02 -8.68
N VAL A 305 -15.08 -21.04 -8.34
CA VAL A 305 -14.13 -21.72 -9.25
C VAL A 305 -14.35 -23.23 -9.12
N CYS A 306 -14.17 -23.97 -10.22
CA CYS A 306 -14.35 -25.43 -10.23
C CYS A 306 -13.04 -26.15 -9.90
N GLY A 307 -11.94 -25.79 -10.55
CA GLY A 307 -10.60 -26.34 -10.32
C GLY A 307 -9.52 -25.28 -10.50
N VAL A 308 -8.31 -25.57 -10.01
CA VAL A 308 -7.11 -24.77 -10.27
C VAL A 308 -5.90 -25.68 -10.39
N THR A 309 -5.21 -25.61 -11.53
CA THR A 309 -3.90 -26.23 -11.72
C THR A 309 -2.79 -25.29 -11.26
N LYS A 310 -1.95 -25.79 -10.36
CA LYS A 310 -0.81 -25.05 -9.81
C LYS A 310 0.46 -25.27 -10.63
N PRO A 311 1.47 -24.40 -10.49
CA PRO A 311 2.76 -24.56 -11.17
C PRO A 311 3.51 -25.85 -10.82
N ASP A 312 3.23 -26.45 -9.67
CA ASP A 312 3.76 -27.74 -9.23
C ASP A 312 3.04 -28.95 -9.85
N GLN A 313 2.16 -28.72 -10.82
CA GLN A 313 1.33 -29.71 -11.51
C GLN A 313 0.31 -30.40 -10.59
N SER A 314 0.09 -29.89 -9.38
CA SER A 314 -1.02 -30.31 -8.52
C SER A 314 -2.32 -29.59 -8.91
N VAL A 315 -3.44 -30.29 -8.75
CA VAL A 315 -4.78 -29.78 -9.08
C VAL A 315 -5.59 -29.63 -7.81
N MET A 316 -6.18 -28.46 -7.61
CA MET A 316 -7.09 -28.19 -6.49
C MET A 316 -8.53 -28.12 -7.00
N LEU A 317 -9.36 -29.09 -6.60
CA LEU A 317 -10.79 -29.10 -6.89
C LEU A 317 -11.56 -28.34 -5.80
N CYS A 318 -12.45 -27.46 -6.23
CA CYS A 318 -13.24 -26.60 -5.36
C CYS A 318 -14.70 -27.04 -5.33
N ARG A 319 -15.51 -26.40 -4.48
CA ARG A 319 -16.92 -26.78 -4.27
C ARG A 319 -17.76 -26.82 -5.54
N GLU A 320 -17.42 -25.98 -6.53
CA GLU A 320 -18.22 -25.86 -7.74
C GLU A 320 -18.02 -27.00 -8.72
N ALA A 321 -16.88 -27.71 -8.67
CA ALA A 321 -16.66 -28.92 -9.47
C ALA A 321 -17.64 -30.04 -9.08
N PHE A 322 -18.09 -30.08 -7.83
CA PHE A 322 -18.98 -31.14 -7.33
C PHE A 322 -20.48 -30.80 -7.47
N ARG A 323 -20.82 -29.77 -8.26
CA ARG A 323 -22.21 -29.34 -8.49
C ARG A 323 -23.04 -30.39 -9.23
N SER A 324 -22.44 -31.07 -10.19
CA SER A 324 -23.03 -32.18 -10.94
C SER A 324 -21.94 -33.11 -11.44
N GLU A 325 -22.34 -34.29 -11.91
CA GLU A 325 -21.42 -35.24 -12.57
C GLU A 325 -20.73 -34.63 -13.78
N GLU A 326 -21.47 -33.90 -14.61
CA GLU A 326 -20.95 -33.20 -15.77
C GLU A 326 -19.92 -32.13 -15.37
N ASP A 327 -20.21 -31.35 -14.32
CA ASP A 327 -19.27 -30.31 -13.85
C ASP A 327 -17.98 -30.93 -13.35
N LEU A 328 -18.04 -32.06 -12.65
CA LEU A 328 -16.84 -32.75 -12.15
C LEU A 328 -16.03 -33.33 -13.31
N ALA A 329 -16.68 -34.01 -14.25
CA ALA A 329 -16.02 -34.61 -15.41
C ALA A 329 -15.32 -33.56 -16.30
N ARG A 330 -16.05 -32.48 -16.63
CA ARG A 330 -15.50 -31.35 -17.39
C ARG A 330 -14.33 -30.67 -16.67
N THR A 331 -14.46 -30.46 -15.36
CA THR A 331 -13.37 -29.86 -14.57
C THR A 331 -12.14 -30.75 -14.56
N LEU A 332 -12.29 -32.07 -14.39
CA LEU A 332 -11.15 -32.98 -14.38
C LEU A 332 -10.38 -32.95 -15.70
N GLU A 333 -11.07 -32.89 -16.83
CA GLU A 333 -10.44 -32.81 -18.15
C GLU A 333 -9.81 -31.44 -18.42
N HIS A 334 -10.47 -30.37 -18.00
CA HIS A 334 -9.93 -29.03 -18.06
C HIS A 334 -8.60 -28.91 -17.31
N GLU A 335 -8.56 -29.34 -16.05
CA GLU A 335 -7.34 -29.28 -15.24
C GLU A 335 -6.27 -30.28 -15.72
N ARG A 336 -6.67 -31.45 -16.24
CA ARG A 336 -5.74 -32.40 -16.83
C ARG A 336 -5.04 -31.82 -18.06
N PHE A 337 -5.78 -31.08 -18.90
CA PHE A 337 -5.21 -30.41 -20.06
C PHE A 337 -4.13 -29.40 -19.65
N HIS A 338 -4.39 -28.60 -18.62
CA HIS A 338 -3.39 -27.69 -18.04
C HIS A 338 -2.16 -28.44 -17.54
N VAL A 339 -2.33 -29.56 -16.83
CA VAL A 339 -1.20 -30.37 -16.37
C VAL A 339 -0.39 -30.94 -17.55
N SER A 340 -1.06 -31.41 -18.61
CA SER A 340 -0.40 -31.89 -19.84
C SER A 340 0.42 -30.79 -20.51
N GLU A 341 -0.15 -29.58 -20.66
CA GLU A 341 0.57 -28.45 -21.25
C GLU A 341 1.84 -28.12 -20.45
N LEU A 342 1.78 -28.18 -19.13
CA LEU A 342 2.93 -27.93 -18.24
C LEU A 342 3.97 -29.07 -18.30
N GLN A 343 3.54 -30.32 -18.45
CA GLN A 343 4.45 -31.47 -18.62
C GLN A 343 5.18 -31.43 -19.97
N ASP A 344 4.51 -30.94 -21.02
CA ASP A 344 5.06 -30.74 -22.36
C ASP A 344 6.00 -29.52 -22.44
N GLY A 345 6.23 -28.83 -21.32
CA GLY A 345 7.16 -27.70 -21.20
C GLY A 345 6.57 -26.35 -21.57
N SER A 346 5.24 -26.25 -21.68
CA SER A 346 4.58 -24.95 -21.83
C SER A 346 4.80 -24.12 -20.56
N PRO A 347 5.16 -22.84 -20.68
CA PRO A 347 5.35 -22.00 -19.51
C PRO A 347 4.01 -21.74 -18.84
N TYR A 348 3.95 -21.88 -17.52
CA TYR A 348 2.81 -21.44 -16.73
C TYR A 348 2.55 -19.95 -17.02
N PRO A 349 1.30 -19.53 -17.27
CA PRO A 349 1.02 -18.15 -17.69
C PRO A 349 1.40 -17.15 -16.59
N THR A 350 2.33 -16.25 -16.91
CA THR A 350 2.82 -15.20 -15.98
C THR A 350 2.22 -13.83 -16.25
N THR A 351 1.45 -13.68 -17.32
CA THR A 351 0.76 -12.44 -17.70
C THR A 351 -0.71 -12.71 -17.97
N ARG A 352 -1.56 -11.70 -17.75
CA ARG A 352 -3.01 -11.84 -17.93
C ARG A 352 -3.40 -12.34 -19.32
N ASP A 353 -2.85 -11.74 -20.37
CA ASP A 353 -3.15 -12.15 -21.76
C ASP A 353 -2.74 -13.60 -22.06
N ARG A 354 -1.69 -14.10 -21.39
CA ARG A 354 -1.27 -15.50 -21.50
C ARG A 354 -2.16 -16.43 -20.69
N ALA A 355 -2.69 -15.97 -19.55
CA ALA A 355 -3.63 -16.72 -18.74
C ALA A 355 -4.97 -16.86 -19.45
N ASP A 356 -5.48 -15.78 -20.06
CA ASP A 356 -6.72 -15.83 -20.85
C ASP A 356 -6.55 -16.79 -22.04
N ALA A 357 -5.43 -16.72 -22.76
CA ALA A 357 -5.13 -17.67 -23.83
C ALA A 357 -4.92 -19.12 -23.34
N PHE A 358 -4.42 -19.32 -22.11
CA PHE A 358 -4.23 -20.62 -21.47
C PHE A 358 -5.58 -21.25 -21.10
N GLU A 359 -6.46 -20.48 -20.47
CA GLU A 359 -7.83 -20.85 -20.15
C GLU A 359 -8.69 -21.09 -21.41
N ASP A 360 -8.60 -20.21 -22.41
CA ASP A 360 -9.37 -20.35 -23.66
C ASP A 360 -9.04 -21.67 -24.39
N ARG A 361 -7.75 -22.10 -24.38
CA ARG A 361 -7.35 -23.39 -24.94
C ARG A 361 -7.92 -24.56 -24.15
N ALA A 362 -7.89 -24.48 -22.81
CA ALA A 362 -8.44 -25.51 -21.95
C ALA A 362 -9.97 -25.63 -22.08
N TYR A 363 -10.69 -24.52 -22.17
CA TYR A 363 -12.14 -24.53 -22.43
C TYR A 363 -12.48 -25.06 -23.83
N ALA A 364 -11.71 -24.68 -24.86
CA ALA A 364 -11.89 -25.22 -26.20
C ALA A 364 -11.65 -26.74 -26.22
N HIS A 365 -10.62 -27.22 -25.52
CA HIS A 365 -10.33 -28.64 -25.35
C HIS A 365 -11.45 -29.36 -24.59
N GLU A 366 -11.89 -28.80 -23.46
CA GLU A 366 -13.00 -29.32 -22.64
C GLU A 366 -14.28 -29.47 -23.46
N GLU A 367 -14.65 -28.45 -24.24
CA GLU A 367 -15.87 -28.47 -25.04
C GLU A 367 -15.77 -29.44 -26.22
N GLN A 368 -14.61 -29.53 -26.87
CA GLN A 368 -14.35 -30.54 -27.90
C GLN A 368 -14.38 -31.96 -27.32
N TRP A 369 -13.80 -32.15 -26.14
CA TRP A 369 -13.83 -33.42 -25.41
C TRP A 369 -15.27 -33.80 -25.06
N TRP A 370 -16.03 -32.91 -24.42
CA TRP A 370 -17.40 -33.19 -24.00
C TRP A 370 -18.34 -33.48 -25.18
N SER A 371 -18.23 -32.71 -26.26
CA SER A 371 -19.05 -32.91 -27.47
C SER A 371 -18.74 -34.20 -28.22
N SER A 372 -17.51 -34.72 -28.11
CA SER A 372 -17.08 -35.98 -28.74
C SER A 372 -17.25 -37.21 -27.84
N HIS A 373 -17.44 -37.04 -26.53
CA HIS A 373 -17.59 -38.13 -25.57
C HIS A 373 -18.99 -38.77 -25.64
N ARG A 374 -19.00 -40.11 -25.75
CA ARG A 374 -20.23 -40.91 -25.94
C ARG A 374 -21.01 -41.23 -24.67
N ILE A 375 -20.43 -41.00 -23.48
CA ILE A 375 -21.05 -41.33 -22.18
C ILE A 375 -21.75 -40.08 -21.64
N ARG A 376 -23.08 -40.14 -21.52
CA ARG A 376 -23.89 -39.08 -20.90
C ARG A 376 -24.36 -39.53 -19.51
N PRO A 377 -24.52 -38.61 -18.54
CA PRO A 377 -24.89 -38.95 -17.16
C PRO A 377 -26.17 -39.78 -17.11
N GLU A 378 -26.28 -40.67 -16.14
CA GLU A 378 -27.44 -41.55 -15.98
C GLU A 378 -28.71 -40.70 -15.80
N GLY A 379 -29.65 -40.79 -16.74
CA GLY A 379 -30.97 -40.14 -16.61
C GLY A 379 -31.50 -39.36 -17.82
N THR A 380 -31.02 -39.60 -19.04
CA THR A 380 -31.73 -39.14 -20.26
C THR A 380 -32.08 -40.30 -21.17
N SER A 381 -33.29 -40.84 -20.96
CA SER A 381 -34.16 -41.34 -22.03
C SER A 381 -35.19 -40.26 -22.35
#